data_AF-A0A7W7QCB6-F1
#
_entry.id   AF-A0A7W7QCB6-F1
#
_cell.length_a   1.000
_cell.length_b   1.000
_cell.length_c   1.000
_cell.angle_alpha   90.00
_cell.angle_beta   90.00
_cell.angle_gamma   90.00
#
_symmetry.space_group_name_H-M   'P 1'
#
loop_
_entity.id
_entity.type
_entity.pdbx_description
1 polymer ?
#
loop_
_entity_poly.entity_id
_entity_poly.type
_entity_poly.pdbx_seq_one_letter_code
_entity_poly.pdbx_strand_id
1 'polypeptide(L)'
;MNREVVAFLAVAAREFRGWVFTGFHWPVLAGEVAARLDGGSRSFRQLFEAGFATEGPADVLPTSTTDFAAFGGAIVWRGDVLGTLVRRADLVVLDAANVDLAGCVNSTAIGDYRAPRVRMPGGGGAADAAGAARDLLLLYGGADPARIVERVEHVTAAPGGPVRLRTRWGTVRLGAEPRLLTATGDVLVHRLRQLGVDTEGAEQEEPPTGREMDVAAEVLTEAAGRGYVVAREAVHG
;
A
#
# COMPACT_ATOMS: atom_id res chain seq x y z
N MET A 1 8.67 15.94 -10.35
CA MET A 1 8.21 15.09 -9.24
C MET A 1 6.83 15.55 -8.78
N ASN A 2 5.86 14.65 -8.90
CA ASN A 2 4.46 14.88 -8.58
C ASN A 2 4.27 15.01 -7.06
N ARG A 3 3.89 16.20 -6.59
CA ARG A 3 3.73 16.50 -5.17
C ARG A 3 2.62 15.71 -4.49
N GLU A 4 1.55 15.34 -5.19
CA GLU A 4 0.45 14.54 -4.64
C GLU A 4 0.94 13.13 -4.30
N VAL A 5 1.78 12.54 -5.15
CA VAL A 5 2.36 11.21 -4.91
C VAL A 5 3.37 11.23 -3.77
N VAL A 6 4.19 12.29 -3.68
CA VAL A 6 5.10 12.47 -2.54
C VAL A 6 4.30 12.58 -1.24
N ALA A 7 3.25 13.40 -1.22
CA ALA A 7 2.40 13.58 -0.05
C ALA A 7 1.65 12.31 0.34
N PHE A 8 1.11 11.58 -0.64
CA PHE A 8 0.52 10.26 -0.46
C PHE A 8 1.47 9.30 0.26
N LEU A 9 2.71 9.19 -0.23
CA LEU A 9 3.69 8.26 0.30
C LEU A 9 4.10 8.64 1.73
N ALA A 10 4.31 9.94 1.97
CA ALA A 10 4.60 10.50 3.29
C ALA A 10 3.48 10.20 4.30
N VAL A 11 2.21 10.43 3.94
CA VAL A 11 1.07 10.14 4.82
C VAL A 11 0.88 8.64 5.03
N ALA A 12 1.07 7.82 3.99
CA ALA A 12 1.00 6.37 4.11
C ALA A 12 2.03 5.81 5.11
N ALA A 13 3.22 6.40 5.18
CA ALA A 13 4.27 6.00 6.12
C ALA A 13 3.87 6.17 7.60
N ARG A 14 2.96 7.10 7.93
CA ARG A 14 2.49 7.33 9.31
C ARG A 14 1.76 6.14 9.93
N GLU A 15 1.27 5.22 9.09
CA GLU A 15 0.51 4.04 9.52
C GLU A 15 1.41 2.92 10.05
N PHE A 16 2.72 3.00 9.82
CA PHE A 16 3.66 1.94 10.19
C PHE A 16 4.00 1.99 11.69
N ARG A 17 3.31 1.15 12.48
CA ARG A 17 3.52 0.99 13.92
C ARG A 17 3.32 -0.47 14.33
N GLY A 18 4.13 -0.98 15.25
CA GLY A 18 4.02 -2.37 15.71
C GLY A 18 4.50 -3.38 14.68
N TRP A 19 3.80 -4.50 14.51
CA TRP A 19 4.12 -5.51 13.51
C TRP A 19 3.35 -5.26 12.23
N VAL A 20 4.05 -4.93 11.15
CA VAL A 20 3.43 -4.55 9.88
C VAL A 20 3.81 -5.55 8.80
N PHE A 21 2.85 -6.26 8.21
CA PHE A 21 3.11 -7.02 7.00
C PHE A 21 3.16 -6.07 5.79
N THR A 22 4.25 -6.13 5.03
CA THR A 22 4.52 -5.21 3.93
C THR A 22 4.51 -5.96 2.60
N GLY A 23 3.51 -5.68 1.76
CA GLY A 23 3.45 -6.13 0.36
C GLY A 23 4.42 -5.37 -0.55
N PHE A 24 4.40 -5.67 -1.85
CA PHE A 24 5.30 -5.05 -2.83
C PHE A 24 4.74 -3.77 -3.47
N HIS A 25 5.58 -2.96 -4.12
CA HIS A 25 5.32 -1.61 -4.68
C HIS A 25 5.18 -0.50 -3.62
N TRP A 26 4.04 0.18 -3.55
CA TRP A 26 3.81 1.29 -2.63
C TRP A 26 4.05 0.93 -1.15
N PRO A 27 3.68 -0.26 -0.64
CA PRO A 27 3.92 -0.63 0.75
C PRO A 27 5.41 -0.68 1.11
N VAL A 28 6.28 -1.26 0.27
CA VAL A 28 7.74 -1.24 0.49
C VAL A 28 8.25 0.20 0.57
N LEU A 29 7.80 1.06 -0.34
CA LEU A 29 8.24 2.47 -0.35
C LEU A 29 7.74 3.21 0.91
N ALA A 30 6.50 2.99 1.32
CA ALA A 30 5.93 3.61 2.52
C ALA A 30 6.65 3.12 3.80
N GLY A 31 6.96 1.83 3.87
CA GLY A 31 7.72 1.23 4.96
C GLY A 31 9.16 1.74 5.04
N GLU A 32 9.80 1.98 3.89
CA GLU A 32 11.13 2.59 3.83
C GLU A 32 11.10 4.05 4.31
N VAL A 33 10.12 4.85 3.86
CA VAL A 33 9.91 6.22 4.35
C VAL A 33 9.69 6.22 5.86
N ALA A 34 8.83 5.34 6.36
CA ALA A 34 8.58 5.19 7.79
C ALA A 34 9.85 4.84 8.56
N ALA A 35 10.68 3.92 8.04
CA ALA A 35 11.90 3.47 8.70
C ALA A 35 12.97 4.56 8.77
N ARG A 36 13.10 5.38 7.71
CA ARG A 36 14.00 6.54 7.69
C ARG A 36 13.53 7.66 8.62
N LEU A 37 12.21 7.86 8.75
CA LEU A 37 11.63 8.86 9.65
C LEU A 37 11.69 8.44 11.12
N ASP A 38 11.55 7.15 11.40
CA ASP A 38 11.58 6.56 12.75
C ASP A 38 12.88 6.90 13.51
N GLY A 39 13.98 7.14 12.79
CA GLY A 39 15.23 7.61 13.38
C GLY A 39 15.84 6.64 14.39
N GLY A 40 15.50 5.35 14.30
CA GLY A 40 15.98 4.30 15.21
C GLY A 40 15.18 4.14 16.49
N SER A 41 13.98 4.75 16.59
CA SER A 41 13.07 4.54 17.72
C SER A 41 12.52 3.11 17.81
N ARG A 42 12.64 2.33 16.73
CA ARG A 42 12.22 0.93 16.63
C ARG A 42 10.73 0.77 16.92
N SER A 43 9.93 1.74 16.47
CA SER A 43 8.48 1.78 16.71
C SER A 43 7.69 0.71 15.93
N PHE A 44 8.31 0.08 14.93
CA PHE A 44 7.71 -0.99 14.14
C PHE A 44 8.73 -2.01 13.62
N ARG A 45 8.22 -3.17 13.19
CA ARG A 45 8.93 -4.22 12.46
C ARG A 45 8.15 -4.57 11.20
N GLN A 46 8.85 -4.64 10.08
CA GLN A 46 8.23 -5.05 8.82
C GLN A 46 8.36 -6.56 8.65
N LEU A 47 7.28 -7.20 8.21
CA LEU A 47 7.21 -8.63 7.89
C LEU A 47 7.07 -8.77 6.38
N PHE A 48 7.93 -9.60 5.78
CA PHE A 48 7.92 -9.82 4.32
C PHE A 48 7.57 -11.26 3.99
N GLU A 49 6.86 -11.44 2.87
CA GLU A 49 6.37 -12.76 2.43
C GLU A 49 7.48 -13.81 2.24
N ALA A 50 8.71 -13.35 1.96
CA ALA A 50 9.88 -14.21 1.77
C ALA A 50 10.40 -14.84 3.08
N GLY A 51 9.76 -14.56 4.22
CA GLY A 51 10.05 -15.24 5.47
C GLY A 51 11.09 -14.55 6.35
N PHE A 52 11.02 -13.22 6.45
CA PHE A 52 11.89 -12.46 7.35
C PHE A 52 11.19 -11.22 7.91
N ALA A 53 11.75 -10.70 9.00
CA ALA A 53 11.36 -9.42 9.58
C ALA A 53 12.54 -8.46 9.61
N THR A 54 12.27 -7.18 9.38
CA THR A 54 13.27 -6.11 9.48
C THR A 54 12.95 -5.10 10.56
N GLU A 55 14.01 -4.46 11.06
CA GLU A 55 13.97 -3.33 11.97
C GLU A 55 14.93 -2.25 11.45
N GLY A 56 14.39 -1.10 11.04
CA GLY A 56 15.15 -0.04 10.36
C GLY A 56 15.05 -0.08 8.82
N PRO A 57 15.67 0.91 8.14
CA PRO A 57 15.64 1.02 6.68
C PRO A 57 16.50 -0.06 6.01
N ALA A 58 16.22 -0.35 4.74
CA ALA A 58 17.05 -1.25 3.95
C ALA A 58 18.45 -0.64 3.70
N ASP A 59 19.48 -1.48 3.53
CA ASP A 59 20.85 -1.02 3.19
C ASP A 59 20.88 -0.33 1.82
N VAL A 60 20.06 -0.85 0.91
CA VAL A 60 19.78 -0.29 -0.41
C VAL A 60 18.29 -0.49 -0.66
N LEU A 61 17.64 0.43 -1.37
CA LEU A 61 16.23 0.27 -1.66
C LEU A 61 15.95 -1.07 -2.39
N PRO A 62 15.11 -1.94 -1.80
CA PRO A 62 14.86 -3.30 -2.31
C PRO A 62 14.06 -3.26 -3.61
N THR A 63 14.32 -4.17 -4.54
CA THR A 63 13.53 -4.30 -5.79
C THR A 63 12.46 -5.38 -5.73
N SER A 64 12.36 -6.09 -4.60
CA SER A 64 11.39 -7.15 -4.33
C SER A 64 11.25 -7.33 -2.81
N THR A 65 10.11 -7.85 -2.35
CA THR A 65 9.92 -8.38 -0.98
C THR A 65 10.84 -9.58 -0.68
N THR A 66 11.48 -10.15 -1.72
CA THR A 66 12.43 -11.26 -1.64
C THR A 66 13.90 -10.82 -1.76
N ASP A 67 14.19 -9.51 -1.82
CA ASP A 67 15.54 -8.97 -2.00
C ASP A 67 16.35 -8.99 -0.69
N PHE A 68 16.74 -10.18 -0.24
CA PHE A 68 17.46 -10.37 1.03
C PHE A 68 18.77 -9.57 1.13
N ALA A 69 19.43 -9.31 0.00
CA ALA A 69 20.68 -8.55 -0.02
C ALA A 69 20.43 -7.07 0.30
N ALA A 70 19.35 -6.50 -0.23
CA ALA A 70 18.95 -5.13 0.06
C ALA A 70 18.61 -4.89 1.54
N PHE A 71 18.00 -5.89 2.21
CA PHE A 71 17.62 -5.79 3.62
C PHE A 71 18.70 -6.24 4.61
N GLY A 72 19.88 -6.67 4.15
CA GLY A 72 20.86 -7.44 4.92
C GLY A 72 21.08 -6.98 6.36
N GLY A 73 21.40 -5.70 6.55
CA GLY A 73 21.66 -5.06 7.85
C GLY A 73 20.42 -4.83 8.72
N ALA A 74 19.23 -4.84 8.14
CA ALA A 74 17.97 -4.61 8.83
C ALA A 74 17.28 -5.91 9.29
N ILE A 75 17.68 -7.08 8.78
CA ILE A 75 17.01 -8.35 9.11
C ILE A 75 17.31 -8.76 10.55
N VAL A 76 16.26 -8.86 11.36
CA VAL A 76 16.33 -9.25 12.78
C VAL A 76 15.71 -10.61 13.07
N TRP A 77 14.95 -11.17 12.13
CA TRP A 77 14.30 -12.48 12.27
C TRP A 77 14.07 -13.16 10.93
N ARG A 78 14.05 -14.50 10.91
CA ARG A 78 13.74 -15.34 9.74
C ARG A 78 12.84 -16.51 10.14
N GLY A 79 11.92 -16.88 9.26
CA GLY A 79 10.96 -17.97 9.45
C GLY A 79 9.69 -17.75 8.63
N ASP A 80 8.71 -18.64 8.77
CA ASP A 80 7.48 -18.59 7.97
C ASP A 80 6.58 -17.40 8.35
N VAL A 81 6.62 -16.32 7.57
CA VAL A 81 5.80 -15.13 7.80
C VAL A 81 4.33 -15.38 7.42
N LEU A 82 4.06 -15.94 6.24
CA LEU A 82 2.70 -16.10 5.72
C LEU A 82 1.90 -17.14 6.50
N GLY A 83 2.52 -18.25 6.88
CA GLY A 83 1.86 -19.29 7.67
C GLY A 83 1.72 -18.96 9.15
N THR A 84 2.56 -18.05 9.70
CA THR A 84 2.60 -17.82 11.16
C THR A 84 2.46 -16.37 11.62
N LEU A 85 3.32 -15.45 11.17
CA LEU A 85 3.40 -14.10 11.74
C LEU A 85 2.36 -13.14 11.18
N VAL A 86 1.89 -13.32 9.94
CA VAL A 86 0.93 -12.39 9.32
C VAL A 86 -0.39 -12.30 10.12
N ARG A 87 -0.83 -13.40 10.76
CA ARG A 87 -2.02 -13.43 11.65
C ARG A 87 -1.83 -12.68 12.98
N ARG A 88 -0.59 -12.34 13.29
CA ARG A 88 -0.17 -11.56 14.46
C ARG A 88 0.24 -10.14 14.10
N ALA A 89 0.24 -9.78 12.82
CA ALA A 89 0.49 -8.40 12.41
C ALA A 89 -0.62 -7.49 12.96
N ASP A 90 -0.20 -6.31 13.43
CA ASP A 90 -1.10 -5.24 13.83
C ASP A 90 -1.72 -4.59 12.60
N LEU A 91 -0.95 -4.52 11.50
CA LEU A 91 -1.37 -3.96 10.22
C LEU A 91 -0.85 -4.83 9.06
N VAL A 92 -1.68 -5.03 8.04
CA VAL A 92 -1.27 -5.57 6.73
C VAL A 92 -1.37 -4.45 5.71
N VAL A 93 -0.29 -4.18 4.98
CA VAL A 93 -0.24 -3.13 3.95
C VAL A 93 -0.01 -3.76 2.59
N LEU A 94 -0.96 -3.60 1.66
CA LEU A 94 -0.89 -4.14 0.30
C LEU A 94 -1.10 -3.05 -0.75
N ASP A 95 -0.55 -3.28 -1.95
CA ASP A 95 -0.84 -2.48 -3.13
C ASP A 95 -2.22 -2.83 -3.69
N ALA A 96 -2.94 -1.83 -4.20
CA ALA A 96 -4.32 -1.99 -4.68
C ALA A 96 -4.58 -1.21 -5.98
N ALA A 97 -3.88 -1.59 -7.05
CA ALA A 97 -4.07 -1.00 -8.39
C ALA A 97 -5.42 -1.30 -9.06
N ASN A 98 -6.20 -2.26 -8.56
CA ASN A 98 -7.59 -2.52 -8.95
C ASN A 98 -8.33 -3.08 -7.73
N VAL A 99 -9.29 -2.35 -7.20
CA VAL A 99 -9.92 -2.62 -5.90
C VAL A 99 -11.39 -2.27 -5.93
N ASP A 100 -12.22 -3.06 -5.26
CA ASP A 100 -13.65 -2.79 -5.15
C ASP A 100 -14.10 -2.22 -3.80
N LEU A 101 -15.38 -1.84 -3.73
CA LEU A 101 -15.97 -1.28 -2.52
C LEU A 101 -16.00 -2.24 -1.33
N ALA A 102 -15.90 -3.55 -1.56
CA ALA A 102 -15.79 -4.55 -0.51
C ALA A 102 -14.36 -4.71 0.01
N GLY A 103 -13.37 -4.06 -0.61
CA GLY A 103 -11.96 -4.20 -0.29
C GLY A 103 -11.28 -5.40 -0.96
N CYS A 104 -11.92 -6.04 -1.93
CA CYS A 104 -11.29 -7.10 -2.71
C CYS A 104 -10.32 -6.49 -3.72
N VAL A 105 -9.15 -7.10 -3.84
CA VAL A 105 -8.09 -6.68 -4.76
C VAL A 105 -8.00 -7.65 -5.93
N ASN A 106 -7.80 -7.10 -7.14
CA ASN A 106 -7.50 -7.86 -8.34
C ASN A 106 -6.12 -7.51 -8.87
N SER A 107 -5.20 -8.45 -8.74
CA SER A 107 -3.86 -8.39 -9.33
C SER A 107 -3.59 -9.58 -10.24
N THR A 108 -4.64 -10.30 -10.68
CA THR A 108 -4.53 -11.48 -11.54
C THR A 108 -5.02 -11.26 -12.97
N ALA A 109 -6.25 -10.79 -13.18
CA ALA A 109 -6.86 -10.78 -14.52
C ALA A 109 -7.94 -9.71 -14.68
N ILE A 110 -7.86 -8.92 -15.75
CA ILE A 110 -8.92 -7.98 -16.17
C ILE A 110 -9.73 -8.58 -17.31
N GLY A 111 -11.06 -8.61 -17.18
CA GLY A 111 -11.98 -9.30 -18.09
C GLY A 111 -12.25 -10.75 -17.67
N ASP A 112 -12.69 -11.60 -18.62
CA ASP A 112 -12.94 -13.01 -18.35
C ASP A 112 -11.67 -13.72 -17.86
N TYR A 113 -11.75 -14.46 -16.75
CA TYR A 113 -10.57 -15.09 -16.16
C TYR A 113 -9.89 -16.12 -17.08
N ARG A 114 -10.66 -16.88 -17.86
CA ARG A 114 -10.15 -17.94 -18.75
C ARG A 114 -9.59 -17.34 -20.05
N ALA A 115 -10.08 -16.19 -20.47
CA ALA A 115 -9.60 -15.44 -21.64
C ALA A 115 -9.41 -13.95 -21.29
N PRO A 116 -8.42 -13.60 -20.45
CA PRO A 116 -8.30 -12.26 -19.91
C PRO A 116 -7.84 -11.28 -20.97
N ARG A 117 -8.42 -10.07 -20.96
CA ARG A 117 -7.94 -8.95 -21.77
C ARG A 117 -6.55 -8.51 -21.33
N VAL A 118 -6.30 -8.53 -20.02
CA VAL A 118 -5.00 -8.24 -19.40
C VAL A 118 -4.70 -9.29 -18.34
N ARG A 119 -3.56 -9.97 -18.47
CA ARG A 119 -3.01 -10.87 -17.44
C ARG A 119 -2.00 -10.10 -16.59
N MET A 120 -2.25 -10.03 -15.30
CA MET A 120 -1.38 -9.36 -14.33
C MET A 120 -0.44 -10.37 -13.65
N PRO A 121 0.62 -9.92 -12.94
CA PRO A 121 1.61 -10.80 -12.33
C PRO A 121 1.07 -11.83 -11.33
N GLY A 122 -0.11 -11.57 -10.73
CA GLY A 122 -0.73 -12.41 -9.71
C GLY A 122 -0.64 -11.82 -8.30
N GLY A 123 -1.20 -12.54 -7.34
CA GLY A 123 -1.30 -12.08 -5.95
C GLY A 123 -0.12 -12.41 -5.05
N GLY A 124 0.71 -13.41 -5.39
CA GLY A 124 1.69 -13.95 -4.44
C GLY A 124 1.01 -14.36 -3.12
N GLY A 125 1.58 -13.96 -1.98
CA GLY A 125 0.99 -14.16 -0.66
C GLY A 125 -0.18 -13.23 -0.29
N ALA A 126 -0.68 -12.38 -1.21
CA ALA A 126 -1.71 -11.38 -0.88
C ALA A 126 -3.02 -12.00 -0.37
N ALA A 127 -3.42 -13.18 -0.87
CA ALA A 127 -4.62 -13.87 -0.40
C ALA A 127 -4.49 -14.28 1.08
N ASP A 128 -3.35 -14.86 1.45
CA ASP A 128 -3.07 -15.25 2.83
C ASP A 128 -2.97 -14.03 3.75
N ALA A 129 -2.29 -12.98 3.29
CA ALA A 129 -2.09 -11.77 4.08
C ALA A 129 -3.39 -10.98 4.29
N ALA A 130 -4.15 -10.71 3.23
CA ALA A 130 -5.42 -9.99 3.32
C ALA A 130 -6.45 -10.76 4.14
N GLY A 131 -6.54 -12.09 3.94
CA GLY A 131 -7.47 -12.95 4.69
C GLY A 131 -7.10 -13.11 6.17
N ALA A 132 -5.83 -12.91 6.53
CA ALA A 132 -5.35 -12.94 7.91
C ALA A 132 -5.37 -11.56 8.60
N ALA A 133 -5.60 -10.47 7.85
CA ALA A 133 -5.46 -9.11 8.34
C ALA A 133 -6.49 -8.76 9.42
N ARG A 134 -6.01 -8.26 10.56
CA ARG A 134 -6.85 -7.63 11.60
C ARG A 134 -7.21 -6.18 11.28
N ASP A 135 -6.30 -5.50 10.59
CA ASP A 135 -6.49 -4.21 9.91
C ASP A 135 -5.75 -4.30 8.57
N LEU A 136 -6.44 -3.96 7.49
CA LEU A 136 -5.89 -3.98 6.14
C LEU A 136 -5.84 -2.56 5.59
N LEU A 137 -4.63 -2.09 5.28
CA LEU A 137 -4.41 -0.86 4.55
C LEU A 137 -4.02 -1.19 3.10
N LEU A 138 -4.86 -0.73 2.19
CA LEU A 138 -4.62 -0.79 0.76
C LEU A 138 -4.06 0.55 0.29
N LEU A 139 -3.00 0.50 -0.51
CA LEU A 139 -2.32 1.68 -1.06
C LEU A 139 -2.54 1.80 -2.56
N TYR A 140 -3.03 2.95 -3.01
CA TYR A 140 -3.23 3.27 -4.42
C TYR A 140 -2.67 4.67 -4.76
N GLY A 141 -1.41 4.72 -5.19
CA GLY A 141 -0.77 5.96 -5.64
C GLY A 141 -0.96 6.28 -7.13
N GLY A 142 -1.74 5.46 -7.87
CA GLY A 142 -1.94 5.60 -9.31
C GLY A 142 -2.78 6.81 -9.71
N ALA A 143 -2.73 7.17 -11.00
CA ALA A 143 -3.39 8.37 -11.50
C ALA A 143 -4.85 8.20 -11.95
N ASP A 144 -5.33 6.96 -12.05
CA ASP A 144 -6.61 6.61 -12.67
C ASP A 144 -7.66 6.21 -11.62
N PRO A 145 -8.55 7.12 -11.19
CA PRO A 145 -9.56 6.79 -10.18
C PRO A 145 -10.56 5.71 -10.64
N ALA A 146 -10.64 5.39 -11.94
CA ALA A 146 -11.50 4.32 -12.44
C ALA A 146 -11.06 2.92 -11.95
N ARG A 147 -9.85 2.80 -11.39
CA ARG A 147 -9.33 1.59 -10.74
C ARG A 147 -9.98 1.24 -9.42
N ILE A 148 -10.70 2.20 -8.81
CA ILE A 148 -11.62 1.93 -7.72
C ILE A 148 -12.93 1.55 -8.38
N VAL A 149 -13.36 0.30 -8.31
CA VAL A 149 -14.53 -0.22 -9.02
C VAL A 149 -15.65 -0.60 -8.05
N GLU A 150 -16.86 -0.81 -8.57
CA GLU A 150 -17.96 -1.34 -7.75
C GLU A 150 -17.66 -2.78 -7.31
N ARG A 151 -17.16 -3.61 -8.24
CA ARG A 151 -16.79 -5.00 -8.03
C ARG A 151 -15.67 -5.38 -8.98
N VAL A 152 -14.64 -6.08 -8.49
CA VAL A 152 -13.56 -6.57 -9.34
C VAL A 152 -13.99 -7.79 -10.17
N GLU A 153 -13.40 -7.95 -11.35
CA GLU A 153 -13.67 -9.09 -12.23
C GLU A 153 -13.10 -10.41 -11.70
N HIS A 154 -12.05 -10.33 -10.88
CA HIS A 154 -11.44 -11.48 -10.22
C HIS A 154 -10.97 -11.09 -8.84
N VAL A 155 -11.30 -11.90 -7.83
CA VAL A 155 -10.85 -11.68 -6.46
C VAL A 155 -9.52 -12.42 -6.28
N THR A 156 -8.42 -11.68 -6.35
CA THR A 156 -7.09 -12.21 -6.04
C THR A 156 -6.88 -12.31 -4.54
N ALA A 157 -7.32 -11.29 -3.81
CA ALA A 157 -7.26 -11.24 -2.36
C ALA A 157 -8.55 -10.64 -1.82
N ALA A 158 -9.12 -11.30 -0.80
CA ALA A 158 -10.30 -10.85 -0.07
C ALA A 158 -9.88 -10.47 1.35
N PRO A 159 -10.45 -9.41 1.93
CA PRO A 159 -10.11 -8.98 3.28
C PRO A 159 -10.68 -9.91 4.36
N GLY A 160 -9.92 -10.14 5.41
CA GLY A 160 -10.36 -10.83 6.63
C GLY A 160 -10.88 -9.91 7.74
N GLY A 161 -10.64 -8.59 7.63
CA GLY A 161 -10.98 -7.59 8.63
C GLY A 161 -11.32 -6.23 8.02
N PRO A 162 -11.42 -5.16 8.84
CA PRO A 162 -11.62 -3.80 8.36
C PRO A 162 -10.59 -3.38 7.31
N VAL A 163 -11.03 -2.62 6.31
CA VAL A 163 -10.20 -2.19 5.19
C VAL A 163 -10.23 -0.68 5.03
N ARG A 164 -9.05 -0.09 4.90
CA ARG A 164 -8.86 1.29 4.46
C ARG A 164 -8.13 1.31 3.13
N LEU A 165 -8.63 2.07 2.17
CA LEU A 165 -7.92 2.40 0.94
C LEU A 165 -7.39 3.83 1.06
N ARG A 166 -6.07 3.97 1.07
CA ARG A 166 -5.41 5.27 0.95
C ARG A 166 -5.00 5.51 -0.49
N THR A 167 -5.41 6.65 -1.00
CA THR A 167 -5.07 7.14 -2.33
C THR A 167 -4.32 8.46 -2.24
N ARG A 168 -3.79 8.96 -3.36
CA ARG A 168 -3.23 10.32 -3.40
C ARG A 168 -4.25 11.46 -3.25
N TRP A 169 -5.55 11.13 -3.26
CA TRP A 169 -6.65 12.08 -3.15
C TRP A 169 -7.44 11.94 -1.83
N GLY A 170 -6.97 11.11 -0.91
CA GLY A 170 -7.64 10.88 0.38
C GLY A 170 -7.83 9.40 0.70
N THR A 171 -8.54 9.14 1.79
CA THR A 171 -8.69 7.82 2.40
C THR A 171 -10.16 7.41 2.49
N VAL A 172 -10.45 6.15 2.16
CA VAL A 172 -11.80 5.57 2.18
C VAL A 172 -11.80 4.36 3.09
N ARG A 173 -12.82 4.21 3.92
CA ARG A 173 -13.14 2.92 4.55
C ARG A 173 -13.94 2.10 3.56
N LEU A 174 -13.47 0.88 3.26
CA LEU A 174 -14.16 -0.07 2.39
C LEU A 174 -14.91 -1.11 3.24
N GLY A 175 -15.79 -1.89 2.61
CA GLY A 175 -16.56 -2.96 3.23
C GLY A 175 -18.06 -2.81 3.02
N ALA A 176 -18.86 -3.27 3.98
CA ALA A 176 -20.33 -3.26 3.89
C ALA A 176 -20.92 -1.83 3.87
N GLU A 177 -20.27 -0.89 4.55
CA GLU A 177 -20.66 0.52 4.61
C GLU A 177 -19.46 1.38 4.19
N PRO A 178 -19.16 1.44 2.87
CA PRO A 178 -18.05 2.23 2.39
C PRO A 178 -18.31 3.72 2.67
N ARG A 179 -17.29 4.43 3.14
CA ARG A 179 -17.38 5.87 3.41
C ARG A 179 -16.06 6.58 3.22
N LEU A 180 -16.12 7.78 2.65
CA LEU A 180 -14.97 8.68 2.56
C LEU A 180 -14.57 9.15 3.97
N LEU A 181 -13.28 9.05 4.29
CA LEU A 181 -12.75 9.49 5.59
C LEU A 181 -12.08 10.84 5.45
N THR A 182 -11.23 10.96 4.44
CA THR A 182 -10.47 12.18 4.16
C THR A 182 -10.46 12.44 2.67
N ALA A 183 -10.36 13.71 2.29
CA ALA A 183 -10.26 14.10 0.90
C ALA A 183 -9.22 15.21 0.68
N THR A 184 -8.55 15.11 -0.46
CA THR A 184 -7.71 16.17 -1.03
C THR A 184 -8.24 16.45 -2.43
N GLY A 185 -9.00 17.53 -2.57
CA GLY A 185 -9.72 17.87 -3.81
C GLY A 185 -10.90 16.93 -4.10
N ASP A 186 -11.40 16.99 -5.34
CA ASP A 186 -12.69 16.38 -5.69
C ASP A 186 -12.59 15.04 -6.44
N VAL A 187 -11.39 14.59 -6.80
CA VAL A 187 -11.20 13.40 -7.66
C VAL A 187 -11.80 12.15 -7.01
N LEU A 188 -11.43 11.87 -5.77
CA LEU A 188 -11.96 10.73 -5.02
C LEU A 188 -13.43 10.90 -4.67
N VAL A 189 -13.84 12.12 -4.29
CA VAL A 189 -15.24 12.45 -4.00
C VAL A 189 -16.13 12.12 -5.20
N HIS A 190 -15.75 12.58 -6.39
CA HIS A 190 -16.49 12.32 -7.62
C HIS A 190 -16.55 10.83 -7.93
N ARG A 191 -15.42 10.12 -7.81
CA ARG A 191 -15.37 8.68 -8.08
C ARG A 191 -16.29 7.89 -7.14
N LEU A 192 -16.27 8.20 -5.85
CA LEU A 192 -17.10 7.53 -4.85
C LEU A 192 -18.59 7.80 -5.06
N ARG A 193 -18.97 9.04 -5.41
CA ARG A 193 -20.37 9.37 -5.74
C ARG A 193 -20.89 8.62 -6.96
N GLN A 194 -20.06 8.42 -7.99
CA GLN A 194 -20.41 7.58 -9.15
C GLN A 194 -20.70 6.13 -8.76
N LEU A 195 -20.08 5.66 -7.68
CA LEU A 195 -20.23 4.31 -7.14
C LEU A 195 -21.31 4.23 -6.03
N GLY A 196 -22.06 5.31 -5.79
CA GLY A 196 -23.11 5.35 -4.78
C GLY A 196 -22.61 5.37 -3.33
N VAL A 197 -21.35 5.75 -3.11
CA VAL A 197 -20.73 5.81 -1.78
C VAL A 197 -20.97 7.17 -1.13
N ASP A 198 -21.26 7.17 0.17
CA ASP A 198 -21.40 8.40 0.95
C ASP A 198 -20.05 9.13 1.07
N THR A 199 -20.11 10.43 0.83
CA THR A 199 -18.95 11.34 0.83
C THR A 199 -19.12 12.51 1.80
N GLU A 200 -20.24 12.56 2.53
CA GLU A 200 -20.48 13.58 3.55
C GLU A 200 -19.59 13.34 4.77
N GLY A 201 -19.23 14.42 5.47
CA GLY A 201 -18.44 14.34 6.70
C GLY A 201 -16.97 13.97 6.50
N ALA A 202 -16.46 13.96 5.27
CA ALA A 202 -15.03 13.76 5.02
C ALA A 202 -14.20 14.87 5.69
N GLU A 203 -13.21 14.45 6.47
CA GLU A 203 -12.28 15.37 7.12
C GLU A 203 -11.20 15.84 6.13
N GLN A 204 -10.54 16.94 6.47
CA GLN A 204 -9.36 17.37 5.73
C GLN A 204 -8.17 16.51 6.17
N GLU A 205 -7.47 15.88 5.21
CA GLU A 205 -6.25 15.13 5.52
C GLU A 205 -5.17 16.09 6.05
N GLU A 206 -4.55 15.74 7.17
CA GLU A 206 -3.45 16.54 7.72
C GLU A 206 -2.26 16.52 6.76
N PRO A 207 -1.74 17.69 6.33
CA PRO A 207 -0.65 17.73 5.38
C PRO A 207 0.64 17.12 5.97
N PRO A 208 1.48 16.50 5.12
CA PRO A 208 2.81 16.06 5.52
C PRO A 208 3.70 17.27 5.87
N THR A 209 4.56 17.08 6.87
CA THR A 209 5.61 18.01 7.24
C THR A 209 6.68 18.11 6.15
N GLY A 210 7.49 19.18 6.17
CA GLY A 210 8.60 19.32 5.23
C GLY A 210 9.57 18.13 5.26
N ARG A 211 9.91 17.65 6.47
CA ARG A 211 10.77 16.47 6.64
C ARG A 211 10.17 15.19 6.04
N GLU A 212 8.87 14.96 6.23
CA GLU A 212 8.19 13.81 5.63
C GLU A 212 8.18 13.89 4.10
N MET A 213 7.96 15.09 3.55
CA MET A 213 8.02 15.33 2.12
C MET A 213 9.42 15.07 1.54
N ASP A 214 10.46 15.54 2.20
CA ASP A 214 11.85 15.38 1.76
C ASP A 214 12.25 13.90 1.72
N VAL A 215 11.99 13.15 2.80
CA VAL A 215 12.29 11.71 2.87
C VAL A 215 11.50 10.91 1.84
N ALA A 216 10.20 11.23 1.64
CA ALA A 216 9.40 10.56 0.62
C ALA A 216 9.91 10.84 -0.80
N ALA A 217 10.36 12.07 -1.08
CA ALA A 217 10.96 12.43 -2.36
C ALA A 217 12.29 11.71 -2.62
N GLU A 218 13.14 11.56 -1.60
CA GLU A 218 14.38 10.80 -1.68
C GLU A 218 14.12 9.32 -2.00
N VAL A 219 13.22 8.67 -1.26
CA VAL A 219 12.84 7.26 -1.49
C VAL A 219 12.29 7.07 -2.90
N LEU A 220 11.42 7.97 -3.39
CA LEU A 220 10.90 7.90 -4.76
C LEU A 220 12.00 8.06 -5.81
N THR A 221 12.96 8.94 -5.57
CA THR A 221 14.10 9.14 -6.49
C THR A 221 14.97 7.90 -6.57
N GLU A 222 15.31 7.30 -5.43
CA GLU A 222 16.03 6.02 -5.39
C GLU A 222 15.24 4.89 -6.06
N ALA A 223 13.94 4.81 -5.80
CA ALA A 223 13.04 3.82 -6.38
C ALA A 223 12.99 3.91 -7.91
N ALA A 224 12.94 5.13 -8.44
CA ALA A 224 12.97 5.37 -9.88
C ALA A 224 14.26 4.82 -10.51
N GLY A 225 15.42 5.04 -9.86
CA GLY A 225 16.71 4.50 -10.29
C GLY A 225 16.83 2.98 -10.14
N ARG A 226 16.06 2.37 -9.23
CA ARG A 226 16.02 0.93 -8.96
C ARG A 226 14.96 0.17 -9.78
N GLY A 227 14.26 0.86 -10.68
CA GLY A 227 13.37 0.24 -11.66
C GLY A 227 11.88 0.28 -11.33
N TYR A 228 11.47 0.86 -10.20
CA TYR A 228 10.05 1.02 -9.85
C TYR A 228 9.37 1.90 -10.90
N VAL A 229 8.43 1.32 -11.65
CA VAL A 229 7.66 2.04 -12.68
C VAL A 229 6.85 3.15 -12.04
N VAL A 230 6.15 2.83 -10.94
CA VAL A 230 5.32 3.78 -10.18
C VAL A 230 6.12 4.98 -9.66
N ALA A 231 7.39 4.78 -9.29
CA ALA A 231 8.26 5.86 -8.83
C ALA A 231 8.79 6.69 -10.01
N ARG A 232 9.14 6.06 -11.13
CA ARG A 232 9.53 6.79 -12.36
C ARG A 232 8.41 7.70 -12.85
N GLU A 233 7.17 7.22 -12.85
CA GLU A 233 5.99 8.03 -13.18
C GLU A 233 5.83 9.20 -12.21
N ALA A 234 6.07 8.99 -10.91
CA ALA A 234 6.01 10.06 -9.92
C ALA A 234 7.13 11.10 -10.09
N VAL A 235 8.34 10.69 -10.49
CA VAL A 235 9.49 11.60 -10.64
C VAL A 235 9.40 12.41 -11.93
N HIS A 236 9.02 11.76 -13.04
CA HIS A 236 9.09 12.33 -14.40
C HIS A 236 7.75 12.75 -15.01
N GLY A 237 6.62 12.31 -14.43
CA GLY A 237 5.27 12.78 -14.78
C GLY A 237 4.90 14.06 -14.05
#